data_AF-A0A846NHB9-F1
#
_entry.id   AF-A0A846NHB9-F1
#
_cell.length_a   1.000
_cell.length_b   1.000
_cell.length_c   1.000
_cell.angle_alpha   90.00
_cell.angle_beta   90.00
_cell.angle_gamma   90.00
#
_symmetry.space_group_name_H-M   'P 1'
#
loop_
_entity.id
_entity.type
_entity.pdbx_description
1 polymer ?
#
loop_
_entity_poly.entity_id
_entity_poly.type
_entity_poly.pdbx_seq_one_letter_code
_entity_poly.pdbx_strand_id
1 'polypeptide(L)'
;MEEEIESLAQKLLETLKNIEELELEDVEIELGNLEFWLQPSTPTLRPPALRKPRPEKLVEEVFTPPSTEYPGSVVEVKIGATKTEGGTRSRSLKIGGEKAPPFYMFEEPPPNLPVISIDVFDMS
;
A
#
# COMPACT_ATOMS: atom_id res chain seq x y z
N MET A 1 51.17 2.34 -10.70
CA MET A 1 49.83 2.24 -11.31
C MET A 1 49.53 0.79 -11.69
N GLU A 2 50.40 0.11 -12.44
CA GLU A 2 50.22 -1.32 -12.76
C GLU A 2 50.25 -2.24 -11.52
N GLU A 3 51.18 -2.03 -10.57
CA GLU A 3 51.26 -2.84 -9.34
C GLU A 3 50.03 -2.71 -8.42
N GLU A 4 49.37 -1.55 -8.39
CA GLU A 4 48.17 -1.33 -7.58
C GLU A 4 46.96 -2.06 -8.15
N ILE A 5 46.84 -2.08 -9.48
CA ILE A 5 45.80 -2.81 -10.23
C ILE A 5 45.98 -4.32 -10.00
N GLU A 6 47.22 -4.81 -10.02
CA GLU A 6 47.51 -6.22 -9.80
C GLU A 6 47.17 -6.65 -8.35
N SER A 7 47.47 -5.79 -7.37
CA SER A 7 47.08 -6.04 -5.98
C SER A 7 45.56 -6.04 -5.77
N LEU A 8 44.83 -5.17 -6.50
CA LEU A 8 43.37 -5.09 -6.44
C LEU A 8 42.73 -6.32 -7.08
N ALA A 9 43.25 -6.77 -8.21
CA ALA A 9 42.79 -7.98 -8.89
C ALA A 9 42.96 -9.23 -7.99
N GLN A 10 44.09 -9.34 -7.28
CA GLN A 10 44.33 -10.45 -6.35
C GLN A 10 43.34 -10.44 -5.17
N LYS A 11 43.08 -9.28 -4.57
CA LYS A 11 42.10 -9.15 -3.48
C LYS A 11 40.66 -9.43 -3.94
N LEU A 12 40.31 -9.00 -5.15
CA LEU A 12 39.01 -9.30 -5.75
C LEU A 12 38.85 -10.82 -5.93
N LEU A 13 39.86 -11.50 -6.48
CA LEU A 13 39.85 -12.96 -6.68
C LEU A 13 39.76 -13.73 -5.36
N GLU A 14 40.42 -13.27 -4.30
CA GLU A 14 40.27 -13.86 -2.97
C GLU A 14 38.85 -13.71 -2.41
N THR A 15 38.23 -12.55 -2.65
CA THR A 15 36.85 -12.27 -2.21
C THR A 15 35.85 -13.14 -2.98
N LEU A 16 36.04 -13.28 -4.29
CA LEU A 16 35.16 -14.08 -5.16
C LEU A 16 35.22 -15.58 -4.88
N LYS A 17 36.31 -16.11 -4.31
CA LYS A 17 36.44 -17.54 -3.98
C LYS A 17 35.42 -18.03 -2.93
N ASN A 18 34.92 -17.12 -2.09
CA ASN A 18 34.01 -17.46 -0.99
C ASN A 18 32.54 -17.06 -1.27
N ILE A 19 32.23 -16.67 -2.51
CA ILE A 19 30.90 -16.19 -2.89
C ILE A 19 30.25 -17.24 -3.80
N GLU A 20 29.04 -17.64 -3.46
CA GLU A 20 28.26 -18.60 -4.25
C GLU A 20 27.57 -17.94 -5.45
N GLU A 21 27.27 -16.63 -5.38
CA GLU A 21 26.54 -15.88 -6.39
C GLU A 21 27.10 -14.46 -6.55
N LEU A 22 27.42 -14.07 -7.80
CA LEU A 22 27.94 -12.74 -8.14
C LEU A 22 26.94 -12.00 -9.02
N GLU A 23 26.40 -10.91 -8.50
CA GLU A 23 25.54 -9.99 -9.24
C GLU A 23 26.32 -8.73 -9.59
N LEU A 24 26.29 -8.34 -10.86
CA LEU A 24 26.95 -7.13 -11.38
C LEU A 24 25.88 -6.12 -11.79
N GLU A 25 25.85 -4.96 -11.13
CA GLU A 25 24.96 -3.84 -11.46
C GLU A 25 25.78 -2.64 -11.95
N ASP A 26 25.29 -1.98 -13.00
CA ASP A 26 25.85 -0.76 -13.59
C ASP A 26 27.35 -0.81 -13.94
N VAL A 27 27.80 -1.92 -14.56
CA VAL A 27 29.19 -2.08 -15.02
C VAL A 27 29.29 -2.02 -16.55
N GLU A 28 30.23 -1.22 -17.05
CA GLU A 28 30.64 -1.21 -18.46
C GLU A 28 31.90 -2.07 -18.64
N ILE A 29 31.83 -3.07 -19.51
CA ILE A 29 32.87 -4.08 -19.69
C ILE A 29 33.34 -4.04 -21.15
N GLU A 30 34.58 -3.59 -21.37
CA GLU A 30 35.22 -3.63 -22.69
C GLU A 30 36.05 -4.92 -22.84
N LEU A 31 35.58 -5.87 -23.64
CA LEU A 31 36.25 -7.15 -23.89
C LEU A 31 36.53 -7.34 -25.38
N GLY A 32 37.70 -7.90 -25.69
CA GLY A 32 38.06 -8.30 -27.05
C GLY A 32 37.33 -9.57 -27.51
N ASN A 33 37.25 -10.58 -26.66
CA ASN A 33 36.50 -11.82 -26.89
C ASN A 33 35.91 -12.33 -25.56
N LEU A 34 34.66 -12.79 -25.59
CA LEU A 34 33.95 -13.36 -24.44
C LEU A 34 33.56 -14.80 -24.76
N GLU A 35 34.10 -15.76 -24.03
CA GLU A 35 33.78 -17.18 -24.16
C GLU A 35 33.09 -17.71 -22.90
N PHE A 36 31.90 -18.28 -23.07
CA PHE A 36 31.17 -18.97 -22.00
C PHE A 36 31.33 -20.49 -22.16
N TRP A 37 31.88 -21.14 -21.13
CA TRP A 37 31.88 -22.60 -21.03
C TRP A 37 30.61 -23.07 -20.34
N LEU A 38 29.53 -23.18 -21.12
CA LEU A 38 28.30 -23.81 -20.67
C LEU A 38 28.52 -25.32 -20.63
N GLN A 39 28.63 -25.90 -19.44
CA GLN A 39 28.54 -27.36 -19.32
C GLN A 39 27.15 -27.79 -19.79
N PRO A 40 27.03 -28.82 -20.64
CA PRO A 40 25.73 -29.38 -20.99
C PRO A 40 25.07 -29.81 -19.69
N SER A 41 23.97 -29.14 -19.35
CA SER A 41 23.16 -29.48 -18.20
C SER A 41 22.62 -30.90 -18.44
N THR A 42 23.22 -31.88 -17.76
CA THR A 42 22.52 -33.14 -17.59
C THR A 42 21.22 -32.79 -16.87
N PRO A 43 20.05 -33.22 -17.37
CA PRO A 43 18.83 -33.07 -16.61
C PRO A 43 19.00 -33.92 -15.37
N THR A 44 19.47 -33.33 -14.29
CA THR A 44 19.34 -33.91 -12.97
C THR A 44 17.85 -34.13 -12.82
N LEU A 45 17.43 -35.39 -12.77
CA LEU A 45 16.13 -35.75 -12.23
C LEU A 45 16.14 -35.21 -10.80
N ARG A 46 15.69 -33.96 -10.65
CA ARG A 46 15.41 -33.42 -9.32
C ARG A 46 14.41 -34.41 -8.75
N PRO A 47 14.71 -35.07 -7.62
CA PRO A 47 13.68 -35.77 -6.88
C PRO A 47 12.50 -34.80 -6.81
N PRO A 48 11.26 -35.27 -7.03
CA PRO A 48 10.10 -34.39 -6.95
C PRO A 48 10.27 -33.59 -5.68
N ALA A 49 10.47 -32.27 -5.82
CA ALA A 49 10.74 -31.42 -4.67
C ALA A 49 9.65 -31.78 -3.67
N LEU A 50 10.04 -32.21 -2.46
CA LEU A 50 9.10 -32.49 -1.38
C LEU A 50 8.28 -31.21 -1.25
N ARG A 51 7.09 -31.22 -1.85
CA ARG A 51 6.19 -30.09 -1.84
C ARG A 51 5.86 -29.97 -0.38
N LYS A 52 6.41 -28.94 0.28
CA LYS A 52 6.00 -28.60 1.65
C LYS A 52 4.48 -28.66 1.64
N PRO A 53 3.86 -29.48 2.51
CA PRO A 53 2.42 -29.68 2.46
C PRO A 53 1.78 -28.31 2.49
N ARG A 54 0.93 -28.03 1.50
CA ARG A 54 0.18 -26.78 1.47
C ARG A 54 -0.55 -26.71 2.81
N PRO A 55 -0.41 -25.63 3.59
CA PRO A 55 -1.06 -25.53 4.88
C PRO A 55 -2.56 -25.81 4.70
N GLU A 56 -3.05 -26.84 5.38
CA GLU A 56 -4.43 -27.30 5.26
C GLU A 56 -5.42 -26.31 5.87
N LYS A 57 -4.92 -25.46 6.77
CA LYS A 57 -5.70 -24.46 7.49
C LYS A 57 -4.93 -23.15 7.55
N LEU A 58 -5.64 -22.07 7.26
CA LEU A 58 -5.17 -20.71 7.50
C LEU A 58 -5.14 -20.48 9.01
N VAL A 59 -4.13 -19.76 9.49
CA VAL A 59 -4.09 -19.32 10.89
C VAL A 59 -5.23 -18.34 11.08
N GLU A 60 -6.16 -18.68 11.98
CA GLU A 60 -7.28 -17.82 12.33
C GLU A 60 -6.80 -16.73 13.28
N GLU A 61 -6.40 -15.59 12.73
CA GLU A 61 -6.13 -14.39 13.52
C GLU A 61 -7.39 -13.54 13.65
N VAL A 62 -7.65 -13.07 14.87
CA VAL A 62 -8.78 -12.17 15.14
C VAL A 62 -8.38 -10.77 14.70
N PHE A 63 -9.00 -10.29 13.62
CA PHE A 63 -8.85 -8.90 13.20
C PHE A 63 -9.67 -7.98 14.10
N THR A 64 -8.99 -7.16 14.89
CA THR A 64 -9.60 -6.03 15.59
C THR A 64 -9.31 -4.76 14.80
N PRO A 65 -10.32 -4.08 14.22
CA PRO A 65 -10.10 -2.82 13.53
C PRO A 65 -9.50 -1.80 14.51
N PRO A 66 -8.52 -0.98 14.08
CA PRO A 66 -7.99 0.08 14.91
C PRO A 66 -9.09 1.09 15.21
N SER A 67 -9.26 1.43 16.49
CA SER A 67 -10.21 2.45 16.95
C SER A 67 -9.46 3.67 17.47
N THR A 68 -9.76 4.84 16.94
CA THR A 68 -9.19 6.12 17.42
C THR A 68 -10.27 6.97 18.09
N GLU A 69 -9.95 7.56 19.26
CA GLU A 69 -10.83 8.54 19.88
C GLU A 69 -10.56 9.93 19.33
N TYR A 70 -11.61 10.60 18.87
CA TYR A 70 -11.57 11.98 18.37
C TYR A 70 -12.22 12.92 19.39
N PRO A 71 -11.47 13.83 20.03
CA PRO A 71 -12.04 14.71 21.05
C PRO A 71 -12.95 15.80 20.46
N GLY A 72 -12.84 16.07 19.16
CA GLY A 72 -13.64 17.07 18.46
C GLY A 72 -14.85 16.46 17.77
N SER A 73 -15.90 17.27 17.63
CA SER A 73 -17.09 16.91 16.86
C SER A 73 -17.51 18.07 15.95
N VAL A 74 -18.04 17.75 14.78
CA VAL A 74 -18.67 18.73 13.89
C VAL A 74 -19.99 19.19 14.51
N VAL A 75 -20.27 20.48 14.49
CA VAL A 75 -21.52 21.04 15.01
C VAL A 75 -22.68 20.62 14.11
N GLU A 76 -23.78 20.13 14.71
CA GLU A 76 -25.03 19.88 13.99
C GLU A 76 -25.75 21.21 13.71
N VAL A 77 -26.08 21.45 12.44
CA VAL A 77 -26.81 22.64 11.99
C VAL A 77 -28.13 22.24 11.38
N LYS A 78 -29.20 22.92 11.79
CA LYS A 78 -30.55 22.78 11.24
C LYS A 78 -30.84 23.86 10.21
N ILE A 79 -31.24 23.45 9.01
CA ILE A 79 -31.59 24.33 7.89
C ILE A 79 -33.10 24.30 7.66
N GLY A 80 -33.73 25.48 7.73
CA GLY A 80 -35.16 25.67 7.52
C GLY A 80 -36.01 25.38 8.76
N ALA A 81 -37.22 25.94 8.75
CA ALA A 81 -38.21 25.78 9.82
C ALA A 81 -39.59 25.44 9.24
N THR A 82 -40.29 24.53 9.92
CA THR A 82 -41.65 24.11 9.56
C THR A 82 -42.72 25.04 10.12
N LYS A 83 -43.98 24.91 9.69
CA LYS A 83 -45.10 25.73 10.20
C LYS A 83 -45.25 25.70 11.72
N THR A 84 -45.04 24.54 12.34
CA THR A 84 -45.07 24.38 13.81
C THR A 84 -43.93 25.10 14.52
N GLU A 85 -42.85 25.40 13.79
CA GLU A 85 -41.66 26.10 14.28
C GLU A 85 -41.65 27.58 13.87
N GLY A 86 -42.77 28.09 13.35
CA GLY A 86 -42.90 29.47 12.89
C GLY A 86 -42.35 29.75 11.48
N GLY A 87 -42.00 28.72 10.71
CA GLY A 87 -41.50 28.84 9.34
C GLY A 87 -42.53 28.50 8.26
N THR A 88 -42.11 28.59 6.99
CA THR A 88 -42.95 28.30 5.81
C THR A 88 -42.53 27.03 5.07
N ARG A 89 -41.41 26.40 5.44
CA ARG A 89 -40.90 25.21 4.76
C ARG A 89 -41.73 23.98 5.13
N SER A 90 -41.82 23.03 4.20
CA SER A 90 -42.49 21.74 4.46
C SER A 90 -41.67 20.81 5.37
N ARG A 91 -40.34 20.92 5.33
CA ARG A 91 -39.40 20.13 6.13
C ARG A 91 -38.19 20.96 6.55
N SER A 92 -37.56 20.55 7.63
CA SER A 92 -36.23 21.00 8.04
C SER A 92 -35.20 19.91 7.75
N LEU A 93 -33.96 20.31 7.47
CA LEU A 93 -32.82 19.42 7.22
C LEU A 93 -31.78 19.61 8.32
N LYS A 94 -31.10 18.55 8.70
CA LYS A 94 -29.96 18.59 9.63
C LYS A 94 -28.71 18.15 8.90
N ILE A 95 -27.61 18.84 9.13
CA ILE A 95 -26.29 18.53 8.57
C ILE A 95 -25.24 18.59 9.68
N GLY A 96 -24.13 17.89 9.51
CA GLY A 96 -23.06 17.85 10.50
C GLY A 96 -23.30 16.81 11.60
N GLY A 97 -22.60 16.97 12.72
CA GLY A 97 -22.69 16.07 13.87
C GLY A 97 -21.68 14.92 13.85
N GLU A 98 -20.81 14.86 12.85
CA GLU A 98 -19.80 13.81 12.71
C GLU A 98 -18.78 13.87 13.86
N LYS A 99 -18.43 12.70 14.39
CA LYS A 99 -17.39 12.51 15.42
C LYS A 99 -16.18 11.72 14.92
N ALA A 100 -16.27 11.15 13.72
CA ALA A 100 -15.19 10.41 13.07
C ALA A 100 -14.91 11.03 11.69
N PRO A 101 -13.72 10.78 11.10
CA PRO A 101 -13.40 11.22 9.76
C PRO A 101 -14.42 10.74 8.71
N PRO A 102 -14.55 11.46 7.57
CA PRO A 102 -15.46 11.07 6.51
C PRO A 102 -15.27 9.62 6.06
N PHE A 103 -16.37 8.86 5.96
CA PHE A 103 -16.43 7.45 5.52
C PHE A 103 -15.85 6.40 6.50
N TYR A 104 -15.54 6.77 7.75
CA TYR A 104 -15.10 5.82 8.79
C TYR A 104 -16.30 5.09 9.43
N MET A 105 -17.12 4.44 8.59
CA MET A 105 -18.34 3.75 9.02
C MET A 105 -18.09 2.55 9.95
N PHE A 106 -16.85 2.07 10.01
CA PHE A 106 -16.45 0.98 10.91
C PHE A 106 -16.27 1.45 12.36
N GLU A 107 -16.04 2.75 12.58
CA GLU A 107 -15.93 3.35 13.91
C GLU A 107 -17.25 3.97 14.34
N GLU A 108 -17.73 4.97 13.59
CA GLU A 108 -18.99 5.66 13.90
C GLU A 108 -19.72 6.05 12.61
N PRO A 109 -20.99 5.61 12.42
CA PRO A 109 -21.77 6.02 11.25
C PRO A 109 -22.12 7.52 11.33
N PRO A 110 -22.15 8.24 10.20
CA PRO A 110 -22.52 9.65 10.21
C PRO A 110 -23.98 9.82 10.66
N PRO A 111 -24.26 10.73 11.62
CA PRO A 111 -25.61 10.88 12.18
C PRO A 111 -26.60 11.49 11.19
N ASN A 112 -26.12 12.34 10.28
CA ASN A 112 -26.91 13.00 9.25
C ASN A 112 -26.38 12.63 7.86
N LEU A 113 -27.28 12.47 6.89
CA LEU A 113 -26.91 12.17 5.51
C LEU A 113 -26.38 13.43 4.79
N PRO A 114 -25.44 13.27 3.83
CA PRO A 114 -25.03 14.37 2.97
C PRO A 114 -26.22 14.97 2.22
N VAL A 115 -26.33 16.29 2.23
CA VAL A 115 -27.37 17.04 1.53
C VAL A 115 -26.78 17.71 0.31
N ILE A 116 -27.42 17.54 -0.84
CA ILE A 116 -27.03 18.19 -2.10
C ILE A 116 -28.02 19.30 -2.40
N SER A 117 -27.52 20.48 -2.70
CA SER A 117 -28.29 21.61 -3.23
C SER A 117 -27.92 21.87 -4.68
N ILE A 118 -28.84 22.48 -5.43
CA ILE A 118 -28.63 22.91 -6.80
C ILE A 118 -28.76 24.44 -6.81
N ASP A 119 -27.87 25.11 -7.52
CA ASP A 119 -27.91 26.56 -7.69
C ASP A 119 -29.01 26.97 -8.66
N VAL A 120 -29.73 28.04 -8.33
CA VAL A 120 -30.85 28.56 -9.14
C VAL A 120 -30.65 30.06 -9.31
N PHE A 121 -30.34 30.46 -10.54
CA PHE A 121 -30.09 31.86 -10.88
C PHE A 121 -31.40 32.60 -11.12
N ASP A 122 -31.57 33.74 -10.46
CA ASP A 122 -32.64 34.71 -10.72
C ASP A 122 -32.22 35.58 -11.91
N MET A 123 -32.30 35.01 -13.12
CA MET A 123 -32.11 35.75 -14.36
C MET A 123 -33.43 36.40 -14.76
N SER A 124 -33.73 37.55 -14.16
CA SER A 124 -34.81 38.46 -14.57
C SER A 124 -34.34 39.43 -15.65
#